data_AF-A0AAU6Y7B7-F1
#
_entry.id   AF-A0AAU6Y7B7-F1
#
_cell.length_a   1.000
_cell.length_b   1.000
_cell.length_c   1.000
_cell.angle_alpha   90.00
_cell.angle_beta   90.00
_cell.angle_gamma   90.00
#
_symmetry.space_group_name_H-M   'P 1'
#
loop_
_entity.id
_entity.type
_entity.pdbx_description
1 polymer ?
#
loop_
_entity_poly.entity_id
_entity_poly.type
_entity_poly.pdbx_seq_one_letter_code
_entity_poly.pdbx_strand_id
1 'polypeptide(L)'
;MVPPRIAQFTNANQAAQAADVAAAISLQVLKGTIRAFDPRYHSVKAHVAQAQTARYIKQLLGDSQLIEENIDYRLQDTYSLRAIPQVHGASKQFIAYAQACIDNEIGSSGDDVATKKTR
;
A
#
# COMPACT_ATOMS: atom_id res chain seq x y z
N MET A 1 25.50 -10.04 -2.66
CA MET A 1 24.80 -10.39 -1.40
C MET A 1 24.24 -9.09 -0.83
N VAL A 2 22.91 -8.93 -0.79
CA VAL A 2 22.27 -7.70 -0.30
C VAL A 2 22.41 -7.66 1.24
N PRO A 3 22.79 -6.53 1.86
CA PRO A 3 22.91 -6.43 3.31
C PRO A 3 21.61 -6.85 4.00
N PRO A 4 21.67 -7.57 5.14
CA PRO A 4 20.48 -8.15 5.79
C PRO A 4 19.41 -7.11 6.15
N ARG A 5 19.80 -5.85 6.43
CA ARG A 5 18.86 -4.74 6.70
C ARG A 5 18.10 -4.28 5.44
N ILE A 6 18.77 -4.21 4.29
CA ILE A 6 18.13 -3.89 2.99
C ILE A 6 17.21 -5.04 2.55
N ALA A 7 17.61 -6.29 2.83
CA ALA A 7 16.78 -7.46 2.56
C ALA A 7 15.48 -7.47 3.37
N GLN A 8 15.49 -7.00 4.62
CA GLN A 8 14.28 -6.96 5.47
C GLN A 8 13.20 -6.03 4.91
N PHE A 9 13.55 -4.83 4.48
CA PHE A 9 12.58 -3.92 3.87
C PHE A 9 12.15 -4.36 2.47
N THR A 10 13.03 -5.02 1.73
CA THR A 10 12.66 -5.66 0.46
C THR A 10 11.56 -6.69 0.71
N ASN A 11 11.73 -7.57 1.70
CA ASN A 11 10.73 -8.56 2.08
C ASN A 11 9.43 -7.91 2.58
N ALA A 12 9.51 -6.85 3.39
CA ALA A 12 8.34 -6.13 3.89
C ALA A 12 7.52 -5.50 2.76
N ASN A 13 8.18 -4.86 1.79
CA ASN A 13 7.53 -4.29 0.61
C ASN A 13 6.89 -5.37 -0.27
N GLN A 14 7.58 -6.49 -0.49
CA GLN A 14 7.02 -7.64 -1.22
C GLN A 14 5.79 -8.22 -0.50
N ALA A 15 5.84 -8.36 0.82
CA ALA A 15 4.70 -8.83 1.62
C ALA A 15 3.51 -7.86 1.54
N ALA A 16 3.76 -6.55 1.58
CA ALA A 16 2.71 -5.54 1.43
C ALA A 16 2.06 -5.57 0.04
N GLN A 17 2.85 -5.78 -1.02
CA GLN A 17 2.33 -5.96 -2.38
C GLN A 17 1.52 -7.26 -2.51
N ALA A 18 2.04 -8.36 -1.97
CA ALA A 18 1.33 -9.65 -1.96
C ALA A 18 -0.01 -9.55 -1.20
N ALA A 19 -0.05 -8.77 -0.11
CA ALA A 19 -1.28 -8.51 0.62
C ALA A 19 -2.33 -7.77 -0.23
N ASP A 20 -1.93 -6.77 -1.02
CA ASP A 20 -2.86 -6.09 -1.94
C ASP A 20 -3.42 -7.04 -3.00
N VAL A 21 -2.59 -7.92 -3.56
CA VAL A 21 -3.01 -8.93 -4.55
C VAL A 21 -3.97 -9.94 -3.91
N ALA A 22 -3.65 -10.46 -2.73
CA ALA A 22 -4.53 -11.36 -1.99
C ALA A 22 -5.87 -10.69 -1.62
N ALA A 23 -5.84 -9.40 -1.29
CA ALA A 23 -7.03 -8.62 -1.01
C ALA A 23 -7.89 -8.40 -2.28
N ALA A 24 -7.27 -8.17 -3.44
CA ALA A 24 -7.97 -8.09 -4.71
C ALA A 24 -8.67 -9.42 -5.07
N ILE A 25 -7.99 -10.56 -4.89
CA ILE A 25 -8.60 -11.88 -5.08
C ILE A 25 -9.77 -12.08 -4.10
N SER A 26 -9.57 -11.69 -2.83
CA SER A 26 -10.60 -11.78 -1.79
C SER A 26 -11.84 -10.94 -2.13
N LEU A 27 -11.66 -9.73 -2.67
CA LEU A 27 -12.75 -8.88 -3.16
C LEU A 27 -13.56 -9.58 -4.27
N GLN A 28 -12.89 -10.22 -5.24
CA GLN A 28 -13.57 -10.95 -6.30
C GLN A 28 -14.42 -12.10 -5.76
N VAL A 29 -13.80 -12.98 -4.96
CA VAL A 29 -14.46 -14.20 -4.46
C VAL A 29 -15.62 -13.87 -3.52
N LEU A 30 -15.50 -12.79 -2.74
CA LEU A 30 -16.51 -12.37 -1.76
C LEU A 30 -17.58 -11.43 -2.34
N LYS A 31 -17.56 -11.20 -3.67
CA LYS A 31 -18.48 -10.27 -4.36
C LYS A 31 -18.43 -8.88 -3.72
N GLY A 32 -17.21 -8.40 -3.47
CA GLY A 32 -16.95 -7.10 -2.87
C GLY A 32 -17.24 -5.97 -3.84
N THR A 33 -17.73 -4.84 -3.32
CA THR A 33 -18.04 -3.65 -4.10
C THR A 33 -16.81 -2.75 -4.26
N ILE A 34 -16.45 -2.44 -5.51
CA ILE A 34 -15.33 -1.55 -5.81
C ILE A 34 -15.63 -0.06 -5.51
N ARG A 35 -16.89 0.27 -5.17
CA ARG A 35 -17.31 1.64 -4.83
C ARG A 35 -16.54 2.22 -3.65
N ALA A 36 -16.12 1.39 -2.70
CA ALA A 36 -15.30 1.80 -1.56
C ALA A 36 -13.90 2.32 -1.94
N PHE A 37 -13.46 2.05 -3.18
CA PHE A 37 -12.15 2.39 -3.73
C PHE A 37 -12.22 3.60 -4.67
N ASP A 38 -13.34 4.33 -4.70
CA ASP A 38 -13.54 5.50 -5.55
C ASP A 38 -12.54 6.62 -5.22
N PRO A 39 -11.77 7.13 -6.20
CA PRO A 39 -10.78 8.20 -5.98
C PRO A 39 -11.35 9.43 -5.28
N ARG A 40 -12.62 9.78 -5.49
CA ARG A 40 -13.27 10.93 -4.85
C ARG A 40 -13.30 10.76 -3.32
N TYR A 41 -13.63 9.57 -2.83
CA TYR A 41 -13.62 9.26 -1.39
C TYR A 41 -12.20 9.34 -0.78
N HIS A 42 -11.19 8.95 -1.56
CA HIS A 42 -9.81 8.99 -1.11
C HIS A 42 -9.21 10.40 -1.18
N SER A 43 -9.67 11.24 -2.12
CA SER A 43 -9.14 12.60 -2.33
C SER A 43 -9.41 13.56 -1.19
N VAL A 44 -10.48 13.34 -0.41
CA VAL A 44 -10.84 14.18 0.74
C VAL A 44 -10.04 13.84 2.01
N LYS A 45 -9.17 12.83 1.97
CA LYS A 45 -8.36 12.39 3.11
C LYS A 45 -6.91 12.78 2.92
N ALA A 46 -6.23 13.10 4.01
CA ALA A 46 -4.81 13.48 4.00
C ALA A 46 -3.84 12.31 3.74
N HIS A 47 -4.31 11.05 3.81
CA HIS A 47 -3.45 9.87 3.73
C HIS A 47 -3.16 9.45 2.29
N VAL A 48 -2.02 9.89 1.75
CA VAL A 48 -1.59 9.60 0.36
C VAL A 48 -1.45 8.10 0.10
N ALA A 49 -0.84 7.35 1.03
CA ALA A 49 -0.65 5.91 0.87
C ALA A 49 -1.98 5.13 0.82
N GLN A 50 -3.02 5.62 1.51
CA GLN A 50 -4.36 5.06 1.41
C GLN A 50 -4.92 5.23 -0.02
N ALA A 51 -4.81 6.44 -0.59
CA ALA A 51 -5.27 6.71 -1.96
C ALA A 51 -4.48 5.91 -3.01
N GLN A 52 -3.17 5.73 -2.81
CA GLN A 52 -2.33 4.89 -3.65
C GLN A 52 -2.78 3.42 -3.61
N THR A 53 -3.02 2.87 -2.43
CA THR A 53 -3.54 1.50 -2.30
C THR A 53 -4.88 1.32 -3.00
N ALA A 54 -5.81 2.26 -2.82
CA ALA A 54 -7.12 2.15 -3.44
C ALA A 54 -7.03 2.14 -4.97
N ARG A 55 -6.19 3.03 -5.53
CA ARG A 55 -5.91 3.06 -6.97
C ARG A 55 -5.29 1.75 -7.45
N TYR A 56 -4.30 1.23 -6.73
CA TYR A 56 -3.62 0.00 -7.12
C TYR A 56 -4.57 -1.20 -7.14
N ILE A 57 -5.39 -1.39 -6.10
CA ILE A 57 -6.39 -2.47 -6.07
C ILE A 57 -7.42 -2.30 -7.19
N LYS A 58 -7.86 -1.07 -7.46
CA LYS A 58 -8.77 -0.80 -8.57
C LYS A 58 -8.14 -1.12 -9.94
N GLN A 59 -6.84 -0.90 -10.10
CA GLN A 59 -6.09 -1.30 -11.30
C GLN A 59 -6.01 -2.82 -11.43
N LEU A 60 -5.69 -3.54 -10.35
CA LEU A 60 -5.64 -5.01 -10.34
C LEU A 60 -6.98 -5.65 -10.74
N LEU A 61 -8.08 -4.97 -10.44
CA LEU A 61 -9.45 -5.44 -10.68
C LEU A 61 -10.10 -4.85 -11.93
N GLY A 62 -9.37 -4.02 -12.71
CA GLY A 62 -9.94 -3.20 -13.78
C GLY A 62 -10.71 -3.99 -14.85
N ASP A 63 -10.27 -5.21 -15.15
CA ASP A 63 -10.84 -6.07 -16.20
C ASP A 63 -11.63 -7.27 -15.62
N SER A 64 -11.99 -7.23 -14.34
CA SER A 64 -12.70 -8.34 -13.68
C SER A 64 -14.20 -8.27 -13.92
N GLN A 65 -14.72 -9.19 -14.75
CA GLN A 65 -16.16 -9.38 -14.95
C GLN A 65 -16.91 -9.66 -13.63
N LEU A 66 -16.30 -10.43 -12.72
CA LEU A 66 -16.89 -10.72 -11.41
C LEU A 66 -17.12 -9.45 -10.57
N ILE A 67 -16.20 -8.48 -10.63
CA ILE A 67 -16.36 -7.21 -9.92
C ILE A 67 -17.46 -6.37 -10.59
N GLU A 68 -17.48 -6.31 -11.91
CA GLU A 68 -18.47 -5.55 -12.67
C GLU A 68 -19.89 -6.05 -12.40
N GLU A 69 -20.12 -7.37 -12.51
CA GLU A 69 -21.43 -8.00 -12.30
C GLU A 69 -21.92 -7.85 -10.85
N ASN A 70 -21.02 -7.74 -9.88
CA ASN A 70 -21.37 -7.70 -8.46
C ASN A 70 -21.23 -6.29 -7.84
N ILE A 71 -21.08 -5.24 -8.64
CA ILE A 71 -20.86 -3.87 -8.14
C ILE A 71 -21.98 -3.39 -7.20
N ASP A 72 -23.21 -3.86 -7.44
CA ASP A 72 -24.43 -3.52 -6.70
C ASP A 72 -25.00 -4.71 -5.89
N TYR A 73 -24.19 -5.76 -5.67
CA TYR A 73 -24.60 -6.91 -4.85
C TYR A 73 -24.99 -6.52 -3.42
N ARG A 74 -24.34 -5.49 -2.85
CA ARG A 74 -24.66 -4.90 -1.54
C ARG A 74 -24.23 -3.44 -1.48
N LEU A 75 -24.88 -2.65 -0.61
CA LEU A 75 -24.56 -1.23 -0.43
C LEU A 75 -23.14 -1.00 0.11
N GLN A 76 -22.71 -1.81 1.08
CA GLN A 76 -21.37 -1.76 1.67
C GLN A 76 -20.89 -3.15 2.03
N ASP A 77 -19.60 -3.38 1.86
CA ASP A 77 -18.94 -4.56 2.40
C ASP A 77 -18.69 -4.45 3.90
N THR A 78 -18.39 -5.61 4.49
CA THR A 78 -17.79 -5.70 5.83
C THR A 78 -16.54 -4.84 5.93
N TYR A 79 -16.23 -4.40 7.15
CA TYR A 79 -15.12 -3.49 7.38
C TYR A 79 -13.79 -4.05 6.89
N SER A 80 -13.56 -5.36 6.99
CA SER A 80 -12.34 -6.02 6.54
C SER A 80 -12.05 -5.81 5.05
N LEU A 81 -13.08 -5.73 4.19
CA LEU A 81 -12.92 -5.44 2.77
C LEU A 81 -12.90 -3.93 2.50
N ARG A 82 -13.83 -3.20 3.12
CA ARG A 82 -13.99 -1.76 2.87
C ARG A 82 -12.81 -0.92 3.38
N ALA A 83 -12.11 -1.40 4.40
CA ALA A 83 -10.98 -0.72 5.01
C ALA A 83 -9.63 -1.16 4.45
N ILE A 84 -9.59 -2.02 3.42
CA ILE A 84 -8.32 -2.48 2.82
C ILE A 84 -7.41 -1.28 2.48
N PRO A 85 -7.86 -0.22 1.77
CA PRO A 85 -6.98 0.91 1.46
C PRO A 85 -6.38 1.59 2.69
N GLN A 86 -7.16 1.71 3.77
CA GLN A 86 -6.80 2.38 5.01
C GLN A 86 -5.73 1.57 5.74
N VAL A 87 -5.98 0.28 5.92
CA VAL A 87 -5.09 -0.62 6.66
C VAL A 87 -3.81 -0.85 5.88
N HIS A 88 -3.91 -1.26 4.61
CA HIS A 88 -2.72 -1.55 3.80
C HIS A 88 -1.94 -0.26 3.48
N GLY A 89 -2.63 0.86 3.25
CA GLY A 89 -2.00 2.16 3.05
C GLY A 89 -1.20 2.61 4.27
N ALA A 90 -1.77 2.50 5.47
CA ALA A 90 -1.05 2.82 6.70
C ALA A 90 0.18 1.92 6.90
N SER A 91 0.04 0.61 6.66
CA SER A 91 1.16 -0.33 6.75
C SER A 91 2.30 0.02 5.79
N LYS A 92 1.98 0.30 4.52
CA LYS A 92 2.97 0.72 3.51
C LYS A 92 3.64 2.03 3.87
N GLN A 93 2.88 3.00 4.38
CA GLN A 93 3.44 4.27 4.86
C GLN A 93 4.43 4.05 6.01
N PHE A 94 4.10 3.16 6.94
CA PHE A 94 4.98 2.86 8.07
C PHE A 94 6.26 2.12 7.64
N ILE A 95 6.17 1.17 6.71
CA ILE A 95 7.33 0.51 6.11
C ILE A 95 8.26 1.54 5.45
N ALA A 96 7.70 2.44 4.63
CA ALA A 96 8.45 3.49 3.95
C ALA A 96 9.11 4.46 4.94
N TYR A 97 8.40 4.83 6.01
CA TYR A 97 8.95 5.68 7.08
C TYR A 97 10.12 5.01 7.79
N ALA A 98 9.97 3.75 8.19
CA ALA A 98 11.02 2.99 8.87
C ALA A 98 12.27 2.83 7.98
N GLN A 99 12.09 2.57 6.68
CA GLN A 99 13.16 2.54 5.70
C GLN A 99 13.88 3.89 5.64
N ALA A 100 13.13 5.00 5.54
CA ALA A 100 13.71 6.34 5.48
C ALA A 100 14.49 6.71 6.75
N CYS A 101 14.02 6.33 7.94
CA CYS A 101 14.76 6.51 9.18
C CYS A 101 16.13 5.82 9.15
N ILE A 102 16.17 4.59 8.63
CA ILE A 102 17.42 3.82 8.54
C ILE A 102 18.33 4.36 7.45
N ASP A 103 17.79 4.74 6.30
CA ASP A 103 18.58 5.35 5.23
C ASP A 103 19.22 6.67 5.69
N ASN A 104 18.49 7.46 6.47
CA ASN A 104 19.02 8.69 7.06
C ASN A 104 20.16 8.41 8.07
N GLU A 105 20.03 7.37 8.88
CA GLU A 105 21.09 7.00 9.84
C GLU A 105 22.33 6.46 9.11
N ILE A 106 22.15 5.62 8.09
CA ILE A 106 23.25 5.11 7.27
C ILE A 106 23.99 6.25 6.56
N GLY A 107 23.26 7.26 6.07
CA GLY A 107 23.84 8.45 5.45
C GLY A 107 24.34 9.51 6.46
N SER A 108 24.23 9.24 7.76
CA SER A 108 24.71 10.15 8.81
C SER A 108 26.23 10.06 8.95
N SER A 109 26.84 11.17 9.38
CA SER A 109 28.29 11.37 9.47
C SER A 109 29.05 10.45 10.46
N GLY A 110 28.37 9.47 11.07
CA GLY A 110 28.98 8.40 11.85
C GLY A 110 29.46 7.23 10.98
N ASP A 111 28.79 6.97 9.86
CA ASP A 111 29.07 5.83 8.96
C ASP A 111 29.62 6.26 7.57
N ASP A 112 29.49 7.54 7.20
CA ASP A 112 30.12 8.15 6.02
C ASP A 112 31.22 9.12 6.47
N VAL A 113 32.47 8.92 6.02
CA VAL A 113 33.57 9.86 6.27
C VAL A 113 33.16 11.21 5.69
N ALA A 114 32.86 12.15 6.58
CA ALA A 114 32.38 13.48 6.29
C ALA A 114 33.09 14.14 5.08
N THR A 115 32.46 14.08 3.91
CA THR A 115 32.67 15.07 2.85
C THR A 115 31.46 15.99 2.87
N LYS A 116 31.32 16.75 3.95
CA LYS A 116 30.60 18.02 3.88
C LYS A 116 31.28 18.84 2.79
N LYS A 117 30.70 18.86 1.58
CA LYS A 117 31.03 19.85 0.56
C LYS A 117 30.82 21.22 1.21
N THR A 118 31.94 21.85 1.54
CA THR A 118 32.03 23.24 1.93
C THR A 118 31.31 24.06 0.86
N ARG A 119 30.51 25.03 1.33
CA ARG A 119 29.79 26.02 0.52
C ARG A 119 30.66 26.65 -0.55
#